data_AF-A0A0F9JP38-F1
#
_entry.id   AF-A0A0F9JP38-F1
#
_cell.length_a   1.000
_cell.length_b   1.000
_cell.length_c   1.000
_cell.angle_alpha   90.00
_cell.angle_beta   90.00
_cell.angle_gamma   90.00
#
_symmetry.space_group_name_H-M   'P 1'
#
loop_
_entity.id
_entity.type
_entity.pdbx_description
1 polymer ?
#
loop_
_entity_poly.entity_id
_entity_poly.type
_entity_poly.pdbx_seq_one_letter_code
_entity_poly.pdbx_strand_id
1 'polypeptide(L)'
;PRTPLPRVFDTRSNVAVLAGISHALGKIMNDKRYDDYWKFFNENKMTVYAQRIIDESANLVGYKMEKLEKDALHGKPALMNCRTYPRTSSYEQIQEGQPFHTKSGRLEFYRYEKEWQDHGENMIVYREAIDSTFHEPNVIVGKTHPAIRPKKPEDWGFSSDDLSTETRQVRNVQLTVDELLATKHPLMKDTEYKFIMHTPKSRHAVHTTPADTDMVAVWFGPFGDVYRRDKRAPFVMEMYLDINPLDAKEMGVEDGDYIYIDADPADRPYKNWKESDRNYKVSRLLCRARYYPGTPRKVTRMWHNNFCATIGSVKGHENRKDGLAKNPETNYQAMFRYGSHQSTTRAWLRPTLMTDSLVRKNMFGQTIGKGFAPDIHCTNGAPREGFVKITRAEDGGMGGKGKWAPVNKNIRPTYEDRKMKAFLKGGFIRIKK
;
A
#
# COMPACT_ATOMS: atom_id res chain seq x y z
N PRO A 1 -5.79 -16.63 23.48
CA PRO A 1 -6.57 -17.82 23.88
C PRO A 1 -5.89 -19.10 23.42
N ARG A 2 -5.79 -20.07 24.32
CA ARG A 2 -5.39 -21.43 23.93
C ARG A 2 -6.46 -21.99 22.99
N THR A 3 -6.04 -22.58 21.87
CA THR A 3 -6.97 -23.28 20.99
C THR A 3 -7.00 -24.76 21.40
N PRO A 4 -8.17 -25.40 21.50
CA PRO A 4 -8.25 -26.85 21.71
C PRO A 4 -7.87 -27.63 20.45
N LEU A 5 -7.80 -26.96 19.29
CA LEU A 5 -7.48 -27.60 18.03
C LEU A 5 -5.98 -27.94 17.98
N PRO A 6 -5.63 -29.18 17.59
CA PRO A 6 -4.24 -29.51 17.31
C PRO A 6 -3.71 -28.62 16.19
N ARG A 7 -2.41 -28.37 16.22
CA ARG A 7 -1.72 -27.69 15.11
C ARG A 7 -1.79 -28.58 13.88
N VAL A 8 -1.97 -27.97 12.71
CA VAL A 8 -1.91 -28.68 11.42
C VAL A 8 -0.43 -28.79 11.04
N PHE A 9 0.02 -29.96 10.60
CA PHE A 9 1.44 -30.26 10.33
C PHE A 9 2.36 -29.95 11.54
N ASP A 10 3.65 -29.67 11.29
CA ASP A 10 4.61 -29.22 12.31
C ASP A 10 4.57 -27.69 12.51
N THR A 11 3.39 -27.08 12.40
CA THR A 11 3.27 -25.62 12.59
C THR A 11 3.52 -25.24 14.04
N ARG A 12 4.38 -24.24 14.24
CA ARG A 12 4.73 -23.69 15.56
C ARG A 12 4.20 -22.26 15.67
N SER A 13 3.83 -21.84 16.88
CA SER A 13 3.52 -20.42 17.13
C SER A 13 4.79 -19.59 17.01
N ASN A 14 4.67 -18.30 16.73
CA ASN A 14 5.83 -17.39 16.65
C ASN A 14 6.71 -17.47 17.91
N VAL A 15 6.09 -17.53 19.09
CA VAL A 15 6.81 -17.67 20.37
C VAL A 15 7.57 -19.00 20.45
N ALA A 16 6.97 -20.11 19.99
CA ALA A 16 7.65 -21.41 19.97
C ALA A 16 8.84 -21.45 18.99
N VAL A 17 8.74 -20.77 17.84
CA VAL A 17 9.86 -20.65 16.89
C VAL A 17 11.01 -19.86 17.51
N LEU A 18 10.72 -18.69 18.08
CA LEU A 18 11.73 -17.84 18.72
C LEU A 18 12.38 -18.53 19.94
N ALA A 19 11.58 -19.21 20.77
CA ALA A 19 12.08 -20.03 21.86
C ALA A 19 12.98 -21.16 21.35
N GLY A 20 12.55 -21.90 20.33
CA GLY A 20 13.36 -22.97 19.73
C GLY A 20 14.71 -22.50 19.21
N ILE A 21 14.76 -21.34 18.54
CA ILE A 21 16.01 -20.71 18.10
C ILE A 21 16.88 -20.33 19.30
N SER A 22 16.29 -19.71 20.32
CA SER A 22 16.99 -19.35 21.56
C SER A 22 17.62 -20.56 22.23
N HIS A 23 16.87 -21.65 22.39
CA HIS A 23 17.34 -22.89 23.00
C HIS A 23 18.49 -23.52 22.22
N ALA A 24 18.41 -23.49 20.88
CA ALA A 24 19.50 -23.95 20.02
C ALA A 24 20.77 -23.11 20.20
N LEU A 25 20.65 -21.78 20.26
CA LEU A 25 21.76 -20.88 20.55
C LEU A 25 22.34 -21.12 21.95
N GLY A 26 21.50 -21.32 22.96
CA GLY A 26 21.92 -21.64 24.33
C GLY A 26 22.80 -22.88 24.40
N LYS A 27 22.46 -23.94 23.65
CA LYS A 27 23.29 -25.15 23.55
C LYS A 27 24.65 -24.90 22.89
N ILE A 28 24.66 -24.14 21.79
CA ILE A 28 25.90 -23.81 21.07
C ILE A 28 26.82 -22.95 21.94
N MET A 29 26.24 -21.99 22.67
CA MET A 29 26.97 -21.04 23.51
C MET A 29 27.25 -21.55 24.93
N ASN A 30 26.71 -22.73 25.29
CA ASN A 30 26.72 -23.28 26.65
C ASN A 30 26.21 -22.26 27.71
N ASP A 31 25.09 -21.59 27.40
CA ASP A 31 24.53 -20.52 28.23
C ASP A 31 23.05 -20.76 28.51
N LYS A 32 22.74 -21.07 29.77
CA LYS A 32 21.39 -21.37 30.24
C LYS A 32 20.42 -20.18 30.18
N ARG A 33 20.92 -18.94 30.11
CA ARG A 33 20.08 -17.73 30.07
C ARG A 33 19.15 -17.70 28.86
N TYR A 34 19.56 -18.32 27.76
CA TYR A 34 18.75 -18.45 26.55
C TYR A 34 17.48 -19.27 26.79
N ASP A 35 17.55 -20.33 27.59
CA ASP A 35 16.40 -21.15 27.97
C ASP A 35 15.55 -20.43 29.03
N ASP A 36 16.22 -19.82 30.02
CA ASP A 36 15.56 -19.18 31.16
C ASP A 36 14.72 -17.96 30.75
N TYR A 37 15.11 -17.24 29.70
CA TYR A 37 14.32 -16.15 29.12
C TYR A 37 12.88 -16.58 28.76
N TRP A 38 12.74 -17.84 28.30
CA TRP A 38 11.46 -18.42 27.89
C TRP A 38 10.79 -19.26 28.98
N LYS A 39 11.14 -19.08 30.26
CA LYS A 39 10.60 -19.84 31.41
C LYS A 39 9.09 -20.09 31.32
N PHE A 40 8.27 -19.05 31.18
CA PHE A 40 6.81 -19.23 31.18
C PHE A 40 6.27 -19.85 29.89
N PHE A 41 6.99 -19.75 28.77
CA PHE A 41 6.66 -20.54 27.59
C PHE A 41 6.96 -22.03 27.84
N ASN A 42 8.17 -22.33 28.35
CA ASN A 42 8.62 -23.69 28.65
C ASN A 42 7.73 -24.37 29.72
N GLU A 43 7.22 -23.61 30.69
CA GLU A 43 6.29 -24.09 31.71
C GLU A 43 4.81 -24.10 31.26
N ASN A 44 4.51 -23.76 30.00
CA ASN A 44 3.16 -23.65 29.45
C ASN A 44 2.25 -22.64 30.22
N LYS A 45 2.84 -21.55 30.70
CA LYS A 45 2.22 -20.47 31.50
C LYS A 45 2.24 -19.12 30.76
N MET A 46 1.97 -19.13 29.46
CA MET A 46 1.93 -17.91 28.64
C MET A 46 0.94 -16.85 29.13
N THR A 47 -0.07 -17.23 29.92
CA THR A 47 -1.00 -16.29 30.58
C THR A 47 -0.28 -15.30 31.49
N VAL A 48 0.87 -15.66 32.06
CA VAL A 48 1.69 -14.75 32.89
C VAL A 48 2.17 -13.56 32.05
N TYR A 49 2.65 -13.79 30.83
CA TYR A 49 3.06 -12.69 29.94
C TYR A 49 1.88 -11.79 29.55
N ALA A 50 0.73 -12.39 29.23
CA ALA A 50 -0.47 -11.63 28.89
C ALA A 50 -1.00 -10.81 30.07
N GLN A 51 -0.99 -11.37 31.29
CA GLN A 51 -1.41 -10.68 32.50
C GLN A 51 -0.50 -9.48 32.79
N ARG A 52 0.83 -9.62 32.63
CA ARG A 52 1.76 -8.49 32.78
C ARG A 52 1.45 -7.34 31.82
N ILE A 53 1.12 -7.66 30.55
CA ILE A 53 0.71 -6.63 29.59
C ILE A 53 -0.59 -5.95 30.03
N ILE A 54 -1.56 -6.71 30.54
CA ILE A 54 -2.83 -6.20 31.05
C ILE A 54 -2.59 -5.26 32.25
N ASP A 55 -1.78 -5.69 33.22
CA ASP A 55 -1.49 -4.93 34.43
C ASP A 55 -0.80 -3.59 34.12
N GLU A 56 0.04 -3.54 33.08
CA GLU A 56 0.75 -2.33 32.62
C GLU A 56 0.00 -1.55 31.53
N SER A 57 -1.20 -1.97 31.15
CA SER A 57 -2.03 -1.28 30.16
C SER A 57 -3.05 -0.38 30.84
N ALA A 58 -2.94 0.94 30.68
CA ALA A 58 -3.84 1.90 31.33
C ALA A 58 -5.34 1.61 31.15
N ASN A 59 -5.73 1.07 29.99
CA ASN A 59 -7.13 0.75 29.69
C ASN A 59 -7.57 -0.67 30.13
N LEU A 60 -6.65 -1.51 30.62
CA LEU A 60 -6.91 -2.90 30.99
C LEU A 60 -6.44 -3.26 32.41
N VAL A 61 -5.69 -2.38 33.08
CA VAL A 61 -5.26 -2.60 34.46
C VAL A 61 -6.47 -2.94 35.34
N GLY A 62 -6.30 -3.97 36.18
CA GLY A 62 -7.37 -4.53 37.01
C GLY A 62 -8.13 -5.70 36.37
N TYR A 63 -8.04 -5.91 35.05
CA TYR A 63 -8.59 -7.11 34.43
C TYR A 63 -7.74 -8.35 34.74
N LYS A 64 -8.38 -9.52 34.76
CA LYS A 64 -7.72 -10.82 34.88
C LYS A 64 -7.83 -11.59 33.58
N MET A 65 -6.70 -12.00 33.03
CA MET A 65 -6.59 -12.72 31.76
C MET A 65 -7.43 -14.00 31.77
N GLU A 66 -7.49 -14.72 32.90
CA GLU A 66 -8.28 -15.94 33.04
C GLU A 66 -9.78 -15.66 32.86
N LYS A 67 -10.27 -14.55 33.45
CA LYS A 67 -11.66 -14.12 33.28
C LYS A 67 -11.92 -13.69 31.83
N LEU A 68 -11.02 -12.89 31.26
CA LEU A 68 -11.11 -12.46 29.86
C LEU A 68 -11.14 -13.65 28.89
N GLU A 69 -10.29 -14.67 29.12
CA GLU A 69 -10.26 -15.90 28.32
C GLU A 69 -11.57 -16.67 28.47
N LYS A 70 -12.07 -16.84 29.70
CA LYS A 70 -13.35 -17.52 29.97
C LYS A 70 -14.53 -16.81 29.30
N ASP A 71 -14.60 -15.49 29.40
CA ASP A 71 -15.66 -14.71 28.78
C ASP A 71 -15.59 -14.78 27.25
N ALA A 72 -14.38 -14.70 26.67
CA ALA A 72 -14.17 -14.84 25.23
C ALA A 72 -14.61 -16.20 24.68
N LEU A 73 -14.47 -17.29 25.44
CA LEU A 73 -14.99 -18.62 25.07
C LEU A 73 -16.51 -18.64 24.89
N HIS A 74 -17.22 -17.73 25.56
CA HIS A 74 -18.67 -17.57 25.44
C HIS A 74 -19.07 -16.39 24.55
N GLY A 75 -18.14 -15.84 23.77
CA GLY A 75 -18.39 -14.69 22.90
C GLY A 75 -18.74 -13.41 23.66
N LYS A 76 -18.38 -13.31 24.95
CA LYS A 76 -18.63 -12.13 25.77
C LYS A 76 -17.46 -11.16 25.63
N PRO A 77 -17.65 -9.97 25.01
CA PRO A 77 -16.58 -8.99 24.91
C PRO A 77 -16.32 -8.31 26.26
N ALA A 78 -15.08 -7.88 26.47
CA ALA A 78 -14.75 -6.97 27.56
C ALA A 78 -14.81 -5.53 27.07
N LEU A 79 -15.42 -4.65 27.87
CA LEU A 79 -15.24 -3.22 27.69
C LEU A 79 -13.83 -2.85 28.16
N MET A 80 -13.23 -1.83 27.55
CA MET A 80 -11.95 -1.30 28.03
C MET A 80 -12.23 -0.18 29.05
N ASN A 81 -11.25 0.19 29.87
CA ASN A 81 -11.41 1.31 30.80
C ASN A 81 -11.04 2.63 30.12
N CYS A 82 -11.73 2.98 29.02
CA CYS A 82 -11.54 4.27 28.34
C CYS A 82 -12.35 5.39 29.00
N ARG A 83 -11.87 6.64 28.87
CA ARG A 83 -12.53 7.83 29.44
C ARG A 83 -13.94 8.07 28.87
N THR A 84 -14.18 7.75 27.61
CA THR A 84 -15.45 7.97 26.92
C THR A 84 -15.96 6.73 26.17
N TYR A 85 -17.29 6.62 26.07
CA TYR A 85 -18.01 5.57 25.35
C TYR A 85 -19.19 6.18 24.55
N PRO A 86 -19.16 6.18 23.20
CA PRO A 86 -18.08 5.74 22.31
C PRO A 86 -16.79 6.54 22.49
N ARG A 87 -15.64 5.93 22.12
CA ARG A 87 -14.32 6.55 22.27
C ARG A 87 -14.20 7.81 21.42
N THR A 88 -13.76 8.90 22.04
CA THR A 88 -13.46 10.17 21.40
C THR A 88 -12.00 10.54 21.67
N SER A 89 -11.28 11.00 20.63
CA SER A 89 -9.91 11.50 20.80
C SER A 89 -9.92 12.85 21.48
N SER A 90 -8.87 13.14 22.25
CA SER A 90 -8.57 14.47 22.80
C SER A 90 -9.67 15.08 23.68
N TYR A 91 -10.47 14.23 24.35
CA TYR A 91 -11.59 14.68 25.20
C TYR A 91 -11.12 15.63 26.32
N GLU A 92 -10.07 15.26 27.05
CA GLU A 92 -9.50 16.09 28.13
C GLU A 92 -9.05 17.46 27.62
N GLN A 93 -8.45 17.51 26.42
CA GLN A 93 -8.01 18.76 25.83
C GLN A 93 -9.16 19.65 25.38
N ILE A 94 -10.21 19.05 24.81
CA ILE A 94 -11.33 19.78 24.20
C ILE A 94 -12.37 20.18 25.27
N GLN A 95 -12.70 19.28 26.18
CA GLN A 95 -13.81 19.44 27.14
C GLN A 95 -13.35 19.86 28.52
N GLU A 96 -12.18 19.42 28.97
CA GLU A 96 -11.66 19.69 30.32
C GLU A 96 -10.55 20.76 30.32
N GLY A 97 -10.21 21.31 29.14
CA GLY A 97 -9.23 22.38 28.99
C GLY A 97 -7.77 21.98 29.25
N GLN A 98 -7.47 20.68 29.24
CA GLN A 98 -6.08 20.23 29.39
C GLN A 98 -5.23 20.69 28.18
N PRO A 99 -3.94 21.04 28.38
CA PRO A 99 -3.07 21.35 27.26
C PRO A 99 -2.91 20.16 26.30
N PHE A 100 -2.79 20.45 25.00
CA PHE A 100 -2.36 19.46 24.01
C PHE A 100 -0.88 19.08 24.24
N HIS A 101 -0.50 17.86 23.88
CA HIS A 101 0.89 17.37 23.95
C HIS A 101 1.75 17.90 22.80
N THR A 102 1.80 19.22 22.67
CA THR A 102 2.50 19.98 21.65
C THR A 102 3.36 21.06 22.33
N LYS A 103 4.23 21.74 21.57
CA LYS A 103 5.14 22.75 22.12
C LYS A 103 4.41 23.91 22.79
N SER A 104 3.27 24.33 22.24
CA SER A 104 2.43 25.44 22.69
C SER A 104 1.32 25.02 23.65
N GLY A 105 1.08 23.72 23.85
CA GLY A 105 -0.08 23.25 24.60
C GLY A 105 -1.40 23.39 23.85
N ARG A 106 -1.38 23.64 22.53
CA ARG A 106 -2.54 23.85 21.64
C ARG A 106 -2.41 23.04 20.34
N LEU A 107 -3.46 23.03 19.53
CA LEU A 107 -3.33 22.57 18.14
C LEU A 107 -2.44 23.56 17.37
N GLU A 108 -1.36 23.03 16.79
CA GLU A 108 -0.33 23.83 16.12
C GLU A 108 -0.51 23.78 14.61
N PHE A 109 -0.98 24.89 14.05
CA PHE A 109 -1.07 25.14 12.61
C PHE A 109 0.12 25.96 12.07
N TYR A 110 1.01 26.36 12.97
CA TYR A 110 2.32 26.92 12.65
C TYR A 110 3.41 26.07 13.29
N ARG A 111 4.44 25.67 12.52
CA ARG A 111 5.61 24.94 13.01
C ARG A 111 6.80 25.87 13.16
N TYR A 112 7.44 25.83 14.33
CA TYR A 112 8.53 26.75 14.66
C TYR A 112 9.90 26.18 14.29
N GLU A 113 9.96 24.88 14.08
CA GLU A 113 11.14 24.10 13.75
C GLU A 113 11.76 24.61 12.44
N LYS A 114 13.09 24.80 12.45
CA LYS A 114 13.83 25.35 11.31
C LYS A 114 13.63 24.50 10.06
N GLU A 115 13.61 23.20 10.20
CA GLU A 115 13.41 22.24 9.11
C GLU A 115 12.05 22.46 8.43
N TRP A 116 10.99 22.76 9.18
CA TRP A 116 9.67 23.06 8.61
C TRP A 116 9.66 24.40 7.88
N GLN A 117 10.40 25.40 8.38
CA GLN A 117 10.55 26.70 7.73
C GLN A 117 11.38 26.58 6.43
N ASP A 118 12.51 25.87 6.49
CA ASP A 118 13.40 25.60 5.36
C ASP A 118 12.67 24.85 4.24
N HIS A 119 11.68 24.03 4.57
CA HIS A 119 10.83 23.34 3.60
C HIS A 119 9.51 24.07 3.27
N GLY A 120 9.25 25.25 3.83
CA GLY A 120 8.06 26.06 3.53
C GLY A 120 6.74 25.42 3.94
N GLU A 121 6.77 24.48 4.89
CA GLU A 121 5.60 23.77 5.41
C GLU A 121 5.28 24.17 6.85
N ASN A 122 5.90 25.25 7.32
CA ASN A 122 5.67 25.80 8.64
C ASN A 122 4.28 26.40 8.82
N MET A 123 3.48 26.50 7.76
CA MET A 123 2.03 26.73 7.78
C MET A 123 1.33 25.66 6.97
N ILE A 124 0.01 25.54 7.11
CA ILE A 124 -0.78 24.71 6.19
C ILE A 124 -0.69 25.32 4.79
N VAL A 125 -0.18 24.53 3.85
CA VAL A 125 -0.04 24.88 2.43
C VAL A 125 -0.59 23.76 1.57
N TYR A 126 -0.99 24.11 0.34
CA TYR A 126 -1.14 23.10 -0.71
C TYR A 126 0.22 22.88 -1.36
N ARG A 127 0.61 21.60 -1.46
CA ARG A 127 1.83 21.17 -2.13
C ARG A 127 1.45 20.08 -3.12
N GLU A 128 1.90 20.23 -4.36
CA GLU A 128 1.71 19.21 -5.39
C GLU A 128 2.38 17.90 -5.01
N ALA A 129 1.75 16.81 -5.42
CA ALA A 129 2.29 15.47 -5.21
C ALA A 129 3.64 15.30 -5.93
N ILE A 130 4.48 14.37 -5.47
CA ILE A 130 5.79 14.19 -6.11
C ILE A 130 5.67 13.36 -7.40
N ASP A 131 4.81 12.34 -7.40
CA ASP A 131 4.54 11.52 -8.60
C ASP A 131 3.07 11.42 -8.99
N SER A 132 2.12 11.75 -8.10
CA SER A 132 0.69 11.70 -8.42
C SER A 132 0.17 13.05 -8.94
N THR A 133 0.84 13.63 -9.93
CA THR A 133 0.44 14.91 -10.53
C THR A 133 0.70 14.93 -12.03
N PHE A 134 -0.09 15.73 -12.77
CA PHE A 134 0.15 16.04 -14.19
C PHE A 134 1.04 17.27 -14.37
N HIS A 135 1.34 17.97 -13.28
CA HIS A 135 2.08 19.24 -13.27
C HIS A 135 3.49 19.02 -12.73
N GLU A 136 4.23 20.10 -12.58
CA GLU A 136 5.53 20.06 -11.96
C GLU A 136 5.42 19.57 -10.50
N PRO A 137 6.24 18.58 -10.10
CA PRO A 137 6.11 17.91 -8.82
C PRO A 137 6.63 18.77 -7.66
N ASN A 138 6.08 18.51 -6.46
CA ASN A 138 6.54 19.07 -5.19
C ASN A 138 6.49 20.61 -5.10
N VAL A 139 5.66 21.26 -5.91
CA VAL A 139 5.47 22.73 -5.89
C VAL A 139 4.56 23.14 -4.75
N ILE A 140 4.94 24.17 -4.00
CA ILE A 140 4.06 24.86 -3.04
C ILE A 140 3.21 25.85 -3.82
N VAL A 141 1.89 25.79 -3.66
CA VAL A 141 0.98 26.68 -4.40
C VAL A 141 0.52 27.83 -3.51
N GLY A 142 0.74 29.04 -4.00
CA GLY A 142 0.23 30.25 -3.36
C GLY A 142 1.07 31.48 -3.70
N LYS A 143 0.50 32.66 -3.44
CA LYS A 143 1.24 33.93 -3.51
C LYS A 143 2.31 33.97 -2.43
N THR A 144 3.36 34.77 -2.65
CA THR A 144 4.38 35.06 -1.65
C THR A 144 3.73 35.50 -0.35
N HIS A 145 4.10 34.82 0.76
CA HIS A 145 3.58 35.12 2.09
C HIS A 145 4.76 35.30 3.05
N PRO A 146 4.79 36.34 3.90
CA PRO A 146 5.93 36.60 4.79
C PRO A 146 6.28 35.43 5.71
N ALA A 147 5.32 34.58 6.04
CA ALA A 147 5.53 33.40 6.87
C ALA A 147 5.89 32.12 6.09
N ILE A 148 5.82 32.10 4.75
CA ILE A 148 6.22 30.95 3.93
C ILE A 148 7.53 31.33 3.24
N ARG A 149 8.64 30.88 3.81
CA ARG A 149 9.99 31.24 3.35
C ARG A 149 10.87 29.99 3.22
N PRO A 150 10.50 29.05 2.34
CA PRO A 150 11.35 27.88 2.09
C PRO A 150 12.72 28.32 1.60
N LYS A 151 13.74 27.54 1.95
CA LYS A 151 15.00 27.54 1.21
C LYS A 151 14.70 27.09 -0.22
N LYS A 152 15.22 27.85 -1.17
CA LYS A 152 15.13 27.55 -2.59
C LYS A 152 16.09 26.41 -2.95
N PRO A 153 15.86 25.71 -4.07
CA PRO A 153 16.80 24.74 -4.64
C PRO A 153 18.26 25.22 -4.63
N GLU A 154 18.48 26.48 -5.01
CA GLU A 154 19.81 27.07 -5.13
C GLU A 154 20.52 27.20 -3.76
N ASP A 155 19.75 27.43 -2.69
CA ASP A 155 20.29 27.47 -1.32
C ASP A 155 20.81 26.09 -0.86
N TRP A 156 20.40 25.03 -1.53
CA TRP A 156 20.87 23.65 -1.32
C TRP A 156 21.95 23.22 -2.32
N GLY A 157 22.30 24.09 -3.28
CA GLY A 157 23.33 23.83 -4.27
C GLY A 157 22.86 23.10 -5.53
N PHE A 158 21.55 23.05 -5.82
CA PHE A 158 21.02 22.49 -7.06
C PHE A 158 20.06 23.46 -7.78
N SER A 159 19.87 23.26 -9.08
CA SER A 159 19.03 24.13 -9.90
C SER A 159 17.54 23.91 -9.59
N SER A 160 16.76 24.99 -9.58
CA SER A 160 15.30 24.92 -9.58
C SER A 160 14.71 24.20 -10.80
N ASP A 161 15.44 24.04 -11.90
CA ASP A 161 15.00 23.26 -13.06
C ASP A 161 15.31 21.75 -12.94
N ASP A 162 16.04 21.33 -11.88
CA ASP A 162 16.34 19.92 -11.64
C ASP A 162 15.11 19.18 -11.10
N LEU A 163 14.38 18.57 -12.03
CA LEU A 163 13.22 17.71 -11.77
C LEU A 163 13.58 16.21 -11.71
N SER A 164 14.87 15.88 -11.57
CA SER A 164 15.31 14.49 -11.41
C SER A 164 14.71 13.85 -10.16
N THR A 165 14.58 12.53 -10.21
CA THR A 165 13.85 11.74 -9.22
C THR A 165 14.37 11.96 -7.80
N GLU A 166 15.69 12.11 -7.59
CA GLU A 166 16.23 12.40 -6.26
C GLU A 166 16.01 13.84 -5.82
N THR A 167 16.24 14.81 -6.71
CA THR A 167 16.15 16.24 -6.37
C THR A 167 14.70 16.68 -6.15
N ARG A 168 13.76 16.19 -6.96
CA ARG A 168 12.36 16.66 -6.92
C ARG A 168 11.68 16.46 -5.57
N GLN A 169 12.12 15.54 -4.73
CA GLN A 169 11.54 15.28 -3.40
C GLN A 169 11.85 16.35 -2.34
N VAL A 170 12.95 17.11 -2.52
CA VAL A 170 13.38 18.19 -1.61
C VAL A 170 13.35 19.57 -2.25
N ARG A 171 12.88 19.64 -3.50
CA ARG A 171 12.73 20.85 -4.28
C ARG A 171 11.57 21.71 -3.77
N ASN A 172 11.89 22.81 -3.08
CA ASN A 172 10.89 23.76 -2.61
C ASN A 172 10.77 24.93 -3.59
N VAL A 173 9.87 24.82 -4.56
CA VAL A 173 9.51 25.93 -5.46
C VAL A 173 8.08 26.37 -5.16
N GLN A 174 7.84 27.68 -5.22
CA GLN A 174 6.54 28.27 -4.99
C GLN A 174 6.01 28.88 -6.29
N LEU A 175 4.82 28.47 -6.71
CA LEU A 175 4.12 28.99 -7.88
C LEU A 175 2.71 29.45 -7.52
N THR A 176 2.16 30.37 -8.31
CA THR A 176 0.73 30.63 -8.36
C THR A 176 -0.01 29.45 -9.01
N VAL A 177 -1.34 29.45 -8.89
CA VAL A 177 -2.19 28.44 -9.53
C VAL A 177 -2.00 28.45 -11.05
N ASP A 178 -2.04 29.63 -11.67
CA ASP A 178 -1.93 29.76 -13.13
C ASP A 178 -0.57 29.30 -13.65
N GLU A 179 0.52 29.64 -12.94
CA GLU A 179 1.86 29.17 -13.26
C GLU A 179 1.95 27.65 -13.15
N LEU A 180 1.44 27.05 -12.06
CA LEU A 180 1.45 25.60 -11.88
C LEU A 180 0.67 24.90 -13.00
N LEU A 181 -0.54 25.37 -13.32
CA LEU A 181 -1.38 24.76 -14.35
C LEU A 181 -0.75 24.81 -15.75
N ALA A 182 0.15 25.76 -16.00
CA ALA A 182 0.94 25.84 -17.23
C ALA A 182 2.11 24.83 -17.28
N THR A 183 2.53 24.29 -16.12
CA THR A 183 3.59 23.29 -16.04
C THR A 183 3.09 21.88 -16.36
N LYS A 184 4.04 20.97 -16.61
CA LYS A 184 3.80 19.54 -16.85
C LYS A 184 4.74 18.68 -16.02
N HIS A 185 4.28 17.49 -15.68
CA HIS A 185 5.11 16.48 -15.03
C HIS A 185 6.36 16.17 -15.88
N PRO A 186 7.56 16.01 -15.30
CA PRO A 186 8.82 15.86 -16.04
C PRO A 186 8.81 14.70 -17.04
N LEU A 187 8.14 13.60 -16.69
CA LEU A 187 8.01 12.44 -17.58
C LEU A 187 7.13 12.69 -18.80
N MET A 188 6.23 13.69 -18.79
CA MET A 188 5.39 14.00 -19.96
C MET A 188 6.17 14.59 -21.14
N LYS A 189 7.48 14.86 -20.98
CA LYS A 189 8.39 15.08 -22.11
C LYS A 189 8.41 13.86 -23.04
N ASP A 190 8.31 12.67 -22.46
CA ASP A 190 7.96 11.46 -23.18
C ASP A 190 6.42 11.36 -23.26
N THR A 191 5.89 11.36 -24.49
CA THR A 191 4.45 11.33 -24.74
C THR A 191 3.76 10.05 -24.25
N GLU A 192 4.52 9.01 -23.91
CA GLU A 192 4.00 7.74 -23.43
C GLU A 192 3.68 7.74 -21.93
N TYR A 193 4.36 8.57 -21.12
CA TYR A 193 4.07 8.75 -19.71
C TYR A 193 2.97 9.78 -19.52
N LYS A 194 1.78 9.32 -19.11
CA LYS A 194 0.60 10.19 -19.01
C LYS A 194 -0.46 9.74 -18.01
N PHE A 195 -0.15 8.75 -17.16
CA PHE A 195 -1.12 8.17 -16.23
C PHE A 195 -0.68 8.32 -14.78
N ILE A 196 -1.62 8.68 -13.91
CA ILE A 196 -1.46 8.51 -12.47
C ILE A 196 -1.93 7.11 -12.10
N MET A 197 -1.15 6.40 -11.28
CA MET A 197 -1.50 5.07 -10.76
C MET A 197 -1.68 5.11 -9.24
N HIS A 198 -2.86 4.69 -8.79
CA HIS A 198 -3.18 4.54 -7.37
C HIS A 198 -3.30 3.08 -6.95
N THR A 199 -2.88 2.79 -5.71
CA THR A 199 -2.92 1.45 -5.13
C THR A 199 -3.75 1.34 -3.84
N PRO A 200 -5.09 1.47 -3.90
CA PRO A 200 -5.95 1.37 -2.72
C PRO A 200 -6.09 -0.05 -2.19
N LYS A 201 -6.71 -0.16 -1.01
CA LYS A 201 -7.06 -1.44 -0.38
C LYS A 201 -8.39 -1.98 -0.91
N SER A 202 -8.41 -3.26 -1.24
CA SER A 202 -9.59 -4.01 -1.65
C SER A 202 -10.42 -4.43 -0.44
N ARG A 203 -11.73 -4.51 -0.63
CA ARG A 203 -12.68 -5.09 0.35
C ARG A 203 -12.54 -6.61 0.53
N HIS A 204 -11.88 -7.28 -0.42
CA HIS A 204 -11.82 -8.74 -0.48
C HIS A 204 -10.66 -9.35 0.32
N ALA A 205 -9.73 -8.53 0.79
CA ALA A 205 -8.57 -8.99 1.54
C ALA A 205 -8.08 -7.93 2.53
N VAL A 206 -7.51 -8.39 3.62
CA VAL A 206 -6.81 -7.59 4.63
C VAL A 206 -5.33 -7.68 4.32
N HIS A 207 -4.82 -6.70 3.57
CA HIS A 207 -3.51 -6.79 2.93
C HIS A 207 -3.45 -8.02 1.99
N THR A 208 -2.43 -8.86 2.09
CA THR A 208 -2.31 -10.08 1.27
C THR A 208 -3.20 -11.22 1.77
N THR A 209 -3.65 -11.20 3.03
CA THR A 209 -4.45 -12.28 3.61
C THR A 209 -5.95 -12.02 3.41
N PRO A 210 -6.77 -12.97 2.95
CA PRO A 210 -6.47 -14.32 2.45
C PRO A 210 -6.53 -14.39 0.90
N ALA A 211 -5.91 -13.45 0.20
CA ALA A 211 -6.10 -13.23 -1.24
C ALA A 211 -5.69 -14.43 -2.11
N ASP A 212 -4.82 -15.31 -1.60
CA ASP A 212 -4.32 -16.53 -2.23
C ASP A 212 -5.18 -17.77 -1.99
N THR A 213 -6.25 -17.68 -1.20
CA THR A 213 -7.21 -18.80 -1.09
C THR A 213 -8.08 -18.86 -2.34
N ASP A 214 -8.23 -20.04 -2.95
CA ASP A 214 -8.92 -20.21 -4.25
C ASP A 214 -10.29 -19.52 -4.30
N MET A 215 -11.09 -19.66 -3.23
CA MET A 215 -12.43 -19.06 -3.14
C MET A 215 -12.38 -17.52 -3.17
N VAL A 216 -11.43 -16.91 -2.46
CA VAL A 216 -11.31 -15.45 -2.40
C VAL A 216 -10.65 -14.91 -3.66
N ALA A 217 -9.63 -15.62 -4.14
CA ALA A 217 -8.90 -15.34 -5.37
C ALA A 217 -9.86 -15.22 -6.57
N VAL A 218 -10.72 -16.21 -6.79
CA VAL A 218 -11.67 -16.21 -7.92
C VAL A 218 -12.67 -15.05 -7.86
N TRP A 219 -13.03 -14.58 -6.67
CA TRP A 219 -13.98 -13.46 -6.49
C TRP A 219 -13.31 -12.10 -6.33
N PHE A 220 -11.98 -12.04 -6.33
CA PHE A 220 -11.26 -10.78 -6.15
C PHE A 220 -11.45 -9.81 -7.32
N GLY A 221 -11.54 -10.36 -8.53
CA GLY A 221 -11.58 -9.59 -9.78
C GLY A 221 -12.37 -10.29 -10.88
N PRO A 222 -12.54 -9.65 -12.05
CA PRO A 222 -13.33 -10.22 -13.14
C PRO A 222 -12.57 -11.29 -13.95
N PHE A 223 -11.31 -11.57 -13.62
CA PHE A 223 -10.44 -12.53 -14.31
C PHE A 223 -10.28 -13.85 -13.54
N GLY A 224 -11.23 -14.17 -12.64
CA GLY A 224 -11.25 -15.45 -11.94
C GLY A 224 -11.66 -16.61 -12.86
N ASP A 225 -10.88 -17.68 -12.84
CA ASP A 225 -11.19 -18.97 -13.45
C ASP A 225 -10.62 -20.12 -12.60
N VAL A 226 -11.49 -20.82 -11.88
CA VAL A 226 -11.14 -21.99 -11.03
C VAL A 226 -10.40 -23.07 -11.83
N TYR A 227 -10.70 -23.21 -13.12
CA TYR A 227 -10.09 -24.22 -13.97
C TYR A 227 -8.81 -23.74 -14.64
N ARG A 228 -8.48 -22.45 -14.51
CA ARG A 228 -7.33 -21.78 -15.12
C ARG A 228 -7.14 -22.21 -16.58
N ARG A 229 -8.19 -22.06 -17.39
CA ARG A 229 -8.20 -22.50 -18.80
C ARG A 229 -7.15 -21.76 -19.62
N ASP A 230 -6.93 -20.48 -19.31
CA ASP A 230 -5.77 -19.75 -19.82
C ASP A 230 -4.58 -20.01 -18.90
N LYS A 231 -3.63 -20.83 -19.39
CA LYS A 231 -2.42 -21.19 -18.64
C LYS A 231 -1.46 -20.01 -18.40
N ARG A 232 -1.67 -18.86 -19.07
CA ARG A 232 -0.92 -17.64 -18.81
C ARG A 232 -1.30 -17.01 -17.46
N ALA A 233 -2.52 -17.24 -16.98
CA ALA A 233 -2.91 -16.73 -15.68
C ALA A 233 -1.98 -17.30 -14.58
N PRO A 234 -1.40 -16.44 -13.72
CA PRO A 234 -0.45 -16.85 -12.70
C PRO A 234 -1.08 -17.77 -11.65
N PHE A 235 -2.39 -17.65 -11.43
CA PHE A 235 -3.17 -18.45 -10.48
C PHE A 235 -4.62 -18.66 -11.01
N VAL A 236 -5.55 -19.09 -10.16
CA VAL A 236 -7.01 -19.15 -10.48
C VAL A 236 -7.65 -17.76 -10.64
N MET A 237 -6.86 -16.71 -10.48
CA MET A 237 -7.17 -15.34 -10.87
C MET A 237 -5.87 -14.63 -11.27
N GLU A 238 -6.01 -13.42 -11.79
CA GLU A 238 -4.87 -12.56 -12.08
C GLU A 238 -5.15 -11.07 -11.87
N MET A 239 -4.12 -10.36 -11.42
CA MET A 239 -4.24 -8.96 -11.09
C MET A 239 -4.41 -8.08 -12.32
N TYR A 240 -4.98 -6.90 -12.09
CA TYR A 240 -5.39 -6.00 -13.15
C TYR A 240 -5.30 -4.52 -12.75
N LEU A 241 -5.23 -3.67 -13.76
CA LEU A 241 -5.32 -2.22 -13.66
C LEU A 241 -6.68 -1.75 -14.19
N ASP A 242 -7.43 -1.03 -13.39
CA ASP A 242 -8.59 -0.28 -13.85
C ASP A 242 -8.14 0.94 -14.65
N ILE A 243 -8.63 1.04 -15.87
CA ILE A 243 -8.33 2.12 -16.82
C ILE A 243 -9.65 2.68 -17.34
N ASN A 244 -9.73 4.01 -17.47
CA ASN A 244 -10.85 4.62 -18.15
C ASN A 244 -10.94 4.07 -19.60
N PRO A 245 -12.12 3.59 -20.06
CA PRO A 245 -12.24 2.96 -21.37
C PRO A 245 -11.78 3.83 -22.54
N LEU A 246 -11.95 5.15 -22.44
CA LEU A 246 -11.56 6.07 -23.51
C LEU A 246 -10.04 6.17 -23.64
N ASP A 247 -9.33 6.25 -22.51
CA ASP A 247 -7.85 6.23 -22.52
C ASP A 247 -7.32 4.90 -23.06
N ALA A 248 -7.92 3.78 -22.63
CA ALA A 248 -7.51 2.47 -23.10
C ALA A 248 -7.66 2.32 -24.62
N LYS A 249 -8.79 2.80 -25.19
CA LYS A 249 -9.01 2.81 -26.64
C LYS A 249 -8.04 3.72 -27.39
N GLU A 250 -7.73 4.90 -26.86
CA GLU A 250 -6.73 5.80 -27.44
C GLU A 250 -5.32 5.17 -27.46
N MET A 251 -5.03 4.25 -26.54
CA MET A 251 -3.78 3.47 -26.52
C MET A 251 -3.84 2.17 -27.33
N GLY A 252 -4.98 1.84 -27.94
CA GLY A 252 -5.17 0.55 -28.62
C GLY A 252 -5.18 -0.66 -27.68
N VAL A 253 -5.51 -0.47 -26.40
CA VAL A 253 -5.62 -1.54 -25.39
C VAL A 253 -7.08 -1.99 -25.26
N GLU A 254 -7.34 -3.28 -25.45
CA GLU A 254 -8.67 -3.87 -25.27
C GLU A 254 -8.94 -4.25 -23.81
N ASP A 255 -10.23 -4.35 -23.42
CA ASP A 255 -10.60 -4.82 -22.08
C ASP A 255 -10.15 -6.28 -21.91
N GLY A 256 -9.32 -6.52 -20.91
CA GLY A 256 -8.67 -7.79 -20.69
C GLY A 256 -7.34 -7.97 -21.43
N ASP A 257 -6.83 -7.05 -22.24
CA ASP A 257 -5.45 -7.23 -22.74
C ASP A 257 -4.44 -7.28 -21.59
N TYR A 258 -3.30 -7.94 -21.80
CA TYR A 258 -2.17 -7.78 -20.90
C TYR A 258 -1.41 -6.50 -21.23
N ILE A 259 -0.94 -5.83 -20.18
CA ILE A 259 -0.24 -4.55 -20.26
C ILE A 259 0.99 -4.55 -19.36
N TYR A 260 2.08 -3.97 -19.86
CA TYR A 260 3.18 -3.50 -19.04
C TYR A 260 2.85 -2.14 -18.45
N ILE A 261 3.27 -1.94 -17.20
CA ILE A 261 3.12 -0.66 -16.50
C ILE A 261 4.50 -0.26 -15.98
N ASP A 262 5.03 0.81 -16.55
CA ASP A 262 6.39 1.28 -16.32
C ASP A 262 6.35 2.65 -15.64
N ALA A 263 7.15 2.83 -14.59
CA ALA A 263 7.32 4.11 -13.91
C ALA A 263 8.56 4.85 -14.44
N ASP A 264 9.00 5.90 -13.76
CA ASP A 264 10.21 6.67 -14.09
C ASP A 264 11.41 5.72 -14.31
N PRO A 265 11.94 5.63 -15.54
CA PRO A 265 12.95 4.63 -15.87
C PRO A 265 14.31 4.96 -15.23
N ALA A 266 14.49 6.18 -14.70
CA ALA A 266 15.72 6.58 -14.03
C ALA A 266 16.04 5.72 -12.79
N ASP A 267 15.00 5.19 -12.12
CA ASP A 267 15.18 4.43 -10.87
C ASP A 267 14.27 3.21 -10.71
N ARG A 268 13.25 3.04 -11.57
CA ARG A 268 12.28 1.95 -11.48
C ARG A 268 12.30 1.07 -12.74
N PRO A 269 12.14 -0.26 -12.60
CA PRO A 269 11.65 -0.97 -11.42
C PRO A 269 12.68 -1.25 -10.31
N TYR A 270 13.97 -0.98 -10.57
CA TYR A 270 15.03 -0.84 -9.57
C TYR A 270 16.19 -0.06 -10.20
N LYS A 271 17.08 0.49 -9.38
CA LYS A 271 18.20 1.33 -9.84
C LYS A 271 19.08 0.58 -10.86
N ASN A 272 19.37 1.25 -11.98
CA ASN A 272 20.25 0.76 -13.07
C ASN A 272 19.81 -0.55 -13.74
N TRP A 273 18.51 -0.83 -13.76
CA TRP A 273 17.94 -2.02 -14.39
C TRP A 273 18.32 -2.16 -15.87
N LYS A 274 18.44 -3.40 -16.33
CA LYS A 274 18.55 -3.78 -17.75
C LYS A 274 17.58 -4.91 -18.05
N GLU A 275 17.09 -4.98 -19.29
CA GLU A 275 16.16 -6.04 -19.68
C GLU A 275 16.77 -7.45 -19.56
N SER A 276 18.09 -7.56 -19.73
CA SER A 276 18.84 -8.81 -19.58
C SER A 276 19.05 -9.24 -18.13
N ASP A 277 18.75 -8.38 -17.15
CA ASP A 277 18.93 -8.70 -15.75
C ASP A 277 17.90 -9.75 -15.31
N ARG A 278 18.37 -10.75 -14.54
CA ARG A 278 17.52 -11.79 -13.96
C ARG A 278 16.32 -11.23 -13.19
N ASN A 279 16.50 -10.09 -12.52
CA ASN A 279 15.46 -9.48 -11.68
C ASN A 279 14.48 -8.61 -12.48
N TYR A 280 14.75 -8.32 -13.75
CA TYR A 280 13.88 -7.46 -14.56
C TYR A 280 12.45 -7.99 -14.65
N LYS A 281 12.29 -9.28 -15.00
CA LYS A 281 10.97 -9.94 -15.02
C LYS A 281 10.35 -10.12 -13.63
N VAL A 282 11.17 -10.18 -12.58
CA VAL A 282 10.65 -10.24 -11.21
C VAL A 282 10.04 -8.90 -10.82
N SER A 283 10.61 -7.79 -11.30
CA SER A 283 10.26 -6.45 -10.85
C SER A 283 9.39 -5.65 -11.82
N ARG A 284 9.39 -5.90 -13.13
CA ARG A 284 8.53 -5.18 -14.10
C ARG A 284 7.09 -5.68 -14.04
N LEU A 285 6.14 -4.77 -13.89
CA LEU A 285 4.73 -5.10 -13.72
C LEU A 285 4.08 -5.51 -15.04
N LEU A 286 3.55 -6.73 -15.06
CA LEU A 286 2.62 -7.23 -16.09
C LEU A 286 1.30 -7.61 -15.43
N CYS A 287 0.19 -7.03 -15.92
CA CYS A 287 -1.14 -7.35 -15.44
C CYS A 287 -2.18 -7.24 -16.57
N ARG A 288 -3.45 -7.55 -16.27
CA ARG A 288 -4.56 -7.32 -17.21
C ARG A 288 -5.00 -5.85 -17.17
N ALA A 289 -5.48 -5.34 -18.30
CA ALA A 289 -6.26 -4.12 -18.36
C ALA A 289 -7.72 -4.43 -18.03
N ARG A 290 -8.37 -3.57 -17.24
CA ARG A 290 -9.82 -3.62 -17.02
C ARG A 290 -10.43 -2.28 -17.37
N TYR A 291 -11.40 -2.29 -18.28
CA TYR A 291 -12.22 -1.12 -18.56
C TYR A 291 -13.07 -0.78 -17.34
N TYR A 292 -12.86 0.43 -16.81
CA TYR A 292 -13.56 0.91 -15.63
C TYR A 292 -13.88 2.41 -15.78
N PRO A 293 -15.14 2.77 -16.08
CA PRO A 293 -15.51 4.18 -16.27
C PRO A 293 -15.57 4.99 -14.96
N GLY A 294 -15.36 4.35 -13.81
CA GLY A 294 -15.42 4.99 -12.50
C GLY A 294 -14.13 5.71 -12.09
N THR A 295 -13.07 5.67 -12.89
CA THR A 295 -11.89 6.53 -12.69
C THR A 295 -11.91 7.72 -13.66
N PRO A 296 -11.42 8.90 -13.23
CA PRO A 296 -11.15 10.00 -14.15
C PRO A 296 -10.23 9.58 -15.30
N ARG A 297 -10.30 10.30 -16.42
CA ARG A 297 -9.35 10.15 -17.52
C ARG A 297 -7.92 10.28 -16.98
N LYS A 298 -7.00 9.46 -17.48
CA LYS A 298 -5.58 9.40 -17.10
C LYS A 298 -5.29 9.02 -15.64
N VAL A 299 -6.32 8.68 -14.85
CA VAL A 299 -6.16 8.18 -13.48
C VAL A 299 -6.55 6.71 -13.45
N THR A 300 -5.64 5.88 -12.95
CA THR A 300 -5.76 4.42 -12.95
C THR A 300 -5.68 3.86 -11.54
N ARG A 301 -6.18 2.63 -11.36
CA ARG A 301 -6.24 1.98 -10.05
C ARG A 301 -5.86 0.51 -10.13
N MET A 302 -4.97 0.06 -9.24
CA MET A 302 -4.69 -1.36 -8.98
C MET A 302 -4.85 -1.67 -7.50
N TRP A 303 -5.37 -2.83 -7.10
CA TRP A 303 -5.50 -3.15 -5.67
C TRP A 303 -4.16 -3.60 -5.05
N HIS A 304 -3.84 -3.13 -3.83
CA HIS A 304 -2.55 -3.38 -3.13
C HIS A 304 -2.41 -4.75 -2.42
N ASN A 305 -3.32 -5.70 -2.67
CA ASN A 305 -3.63 -6.79 -1.73
C ASN A 305 -3.05 -8.16 -2.10
N ASN A 306 -2.04 -8.25 -2.95
CA ASN A 306 -1.77 -9.51 -3.66
C ASN A 306 -0.30 -9.90 -3.67
N PHE A 307 -0.05 -11.21 -3.63
CA PHE A 307 1.27 -11.82 -3.59
C PHE A 307 2.08 -11.48 -4.84
N CYS A 308 3.19 -10.78 -4.64
CA CYS A 308 4.07 -10.29 -5.69
C CYS A 308 4.76 -11.44 -6.46
N ALA A 309 5.25 -11.15 -7.66
CA ALA A 309 6.19 -12.06 -8.30
C ALA A 309 7.47 -12.19 -7.46
N THR A 310 8.04 -13.39 -7.46
CA THR A 310 9.33 -13.74 -6.86
C THR A 310 10.17 -14.44 -7.91
N ILE A 311 11.48 -14.54 -7.68
CA ILE A 311 12.37 -15.34 -8.54
C ILE A 311 11.81 -16.75 -8.77
N GLY A 312 11.29 -17.40 -7.71
CA GLY A 312 10.75 -18.74 -7.81
C GLY A 312 9.40 -18.82 -8.51
N SER A 313 8.49 -17.85 -8.32
CA SER A 313 7.20 -17.85 -9.03
C SER A 313 7.37 -17.54 -10.51
N VAL A 314 8.32 -16.66 -10.88
CA VAL A 314 8.70 -16.39 -12.28
C VAL A 314 9.27 -17.66 -12.92
N LYS A 315 10.22 -18.34 -12.25
CA LYS A 315 10.74 -19.63 -12.72
C LYS A 315 9.62 -20.66 -12.89
N GLY A 316 8.66 -20.68 -11.97
CA GLY A 316 7.47 -21.53 -12.04
C GLY A 316 6.63 -21.22 -13.28
N HIS A 317 6.27 -19.95 -13.49
CA HIS A 317 5.48 -19.52 -14.63
C HIS A 317 6.15 -19.85 -15.97
N GLU A 318 7.45 -19.63 -16.09
CA GLU A 318 8.16 -19.79 -17.38
C GLU A 318 8.51 -21.24 -17.74
N ASN A 319 8.75 -22.10 -16.74
CA ASN A 319 9.28 -23.44 -16.99
C ASN A 319 8.29 -24.58 -16.70
N ARG A 320 7.22 -24.33 -15.92
CA ARG A 320 6.23 -25.38 -15.64
C ARG A 320 5.37 -25.62 -16.87
N LYS A 321 5.07 -26.88 -17.17
CA LYS A 321 4.14 -27.27 -18.25
C LYS A 321 2.72 -26.72 -18.08
N ASP A 322 2.34 -26.41 -16.85
CA ASP A 322 1.05 -25.78 -16.56
C ASP A 322 1.12 -24.24 -16.62
N GLY A 323 2.29 -23.61 -16.51
CA GLY A 323 2.43 -22.15 -16.50
C GLY A 323 2.02 -21.47 -15.19
N LEU A 324 1.81 -22.23 -14.11
CA LEU A 324 1.41 -21.68 -12.81
C LEU A 324 2.55 -20.85 -12.20
N ALA A 325 2.27 -19.65 -11.70
CA ALA A 325 3.25 -18.80 -11.02
C ALA A 325 3.47 -19.25 -9.57
N LYS A 326 3.82 -20.53 -9.39
CA LYS A 326 4.06 -21.16 -8.09
C LYS A 326 5.54 -21.48 -7.95
N ASN A 327 6.14 -21.03 -6.87
CA ASN A 327 7.53 -21.30 -6.54
C ASN A 327 7.72 -22.82 -6.35
N PRO A 328 8.56 -23.48 -7.15
CA PRO A 328 8.75 -24.94 -7.08
C PRO A 328 9.46 -25.39 -5.79
N GLU A 329 10.13 -24.48 -5.08
CA GLU A 329 10.90 -24.79 -3.87
C GLU A 329 10.07 -24.52 -2.60
N THR A 330 9.29 -23.45 -2.57
CA THR A 330 8.58 -23.00 -1.37
C THR A 330 7.06 -23.17 -1.42
N ASN A 331 6.52 -23.58 -2.56
CA ASN A 331 5.07 -23.57 -2.84
C ASN A 331 4.40 -22.18 -2.77
N TYR A 332 5.17 -21.08 -2.67
CA TYR A 332 4.64 -19.71 -2.73
C TYR A 332 3.87 -19.48 -4.03
N GLN A 333 2.63 -19.02 -3.93
CA GLN A 333 1.77 -18.71 -5.08
C GLN A 333 1.75 -17.20 -5.32
N ALA A 334 2.28 -16.76 -6.46
CA ALA A 334 2.16 -15.36 -6.88
C ALA A 334 0.82 -15.11 -7.58
N MET A 335 0.35 -13.88 -7.52
CA MET A 335 -0.87 -13.42 -8.20
C MET A 335 -0.58 -12.56 -9.44
N PHE A 336 0.70 -12.40 -9.74
CA PHE A 336 1.24 -11.75 -10.92
C PHE A 336 2.13 -12.73 -11.66
N ARG A 337 2.17 -12.63 -12.99
CA ARG A 337 3.22 -13.29 -13.79
C ARG A 337 4.58 -12.68 -13.51
N TYR A 338 4.62 -11.34 -13.55
CA TYR A 338 5.81 -10.52 -13.41
C TYR A 338 5.47 -9.26 -12.60
N GLY A 339 6.42 -8.81 -11.77
CA GLY A 339 6.27 -7.61 -10.95
C GLY A 339 5.16 -7.70 -9.89
N SER A 340 4.65 -6.53 -9.53
CA SER A 340 3.55 -6.37 -8.58
C SER A 340 3.02 -4.93 -8.62
N HIS A 341 1.96 -4.68 -7.86
CA HIS A 341 1.49 -3.32 -7.58
C HIS A 341 2.54 -2.41 -6.93
N GLN A 342 3.65 -2.95 -6.38
CA GLN A 342 4.75 -2.17 -5.81
C GLN A 342 5.83 -1.78 -6.85
N SER A 343 5.79 -2.37 -8.05
CA SER A 343 6.83 -2.20 -9.08
C SER A 343 7.01 -0.78 -9.59
N THR A 344 5.97 0.04 -9.49
CA THR A 344 5.97 1.43 -9.95
C THR A 344 6.16 2.43 -8.82
N THR A 345 6.30 1.95 -7.59
CA THR A 345 6.35 2.77 -6.39
C THR A 345 7.79 3.01 -5.94
N ARG A 346 8.05 4.15 -5.28
CA ARG A 346 9.31 4.43 -4.58
C ARG A 346 9.06 5.16 -3.27
N ALA A 347 9.87 4.91 -2.26
CA ALA A 347 9.76 5.66 -1.01
C ALA A 347 10.22 7.11 -1.21
N TRP A 348 9.30 8.05 -0.99
CA TRP A 348 9.61 9.48 -0.98
C TRP A 348 9.88 9.94 0.44
N LEU A 349 11.09 10.43 0.71
CA LEU A 349 11.52 10.76 2.07
C LEU A 349 11.29 12.25 2.33
N ARG A 350 10.13 12.58 2.89
CA ARG A 350 9.77 13.96 3.22
C ARG A 350 10.64 14.47 4.39
N PRO A 351 11.48 15.51 4.22
CA PRO A 351 12.38 15.98 5.26
C PRO A 351 11.69 16.47 6.54
N THR A 352 10.47 17.00 6.45
CA THR A 352 9.69 17.42 7.62
C THR A 352 9.24 16.25 8.50
N LEU A 353 9.39 15.00 8.05
CA LEU A 353 9.20 13.76 8.83
C LEU A 353 10.52 13.14 9.32
N MET A 354 11.65 13.78 9.03
CA MET A 354 13.01 13.33 9.38
C MET A 354 13.69 14.25 10.40
N THR A 355 12.91 15.05 11.12
CA THR A 355 13.47 16.10 11.97
C THR A 355 13.80 15.58 13.37
N ASP A 356 14.93 16.03 13.91
CA ASP A 356 15.29 15.83 15.32
C ASP A 356 14.76 16.96 16.22
N SER A 357 14.16 17.99 15.62
CA SER A 357 13.70 19.18 16.31
C SER A 357 12.24 19.13 16.75
N LEU A 358 11.39 18.30 16.12
CA LEU A 358 9.94 18.34 16.33
C LEU A 358 9.57 17.93 17.75
N VAL A 359 8.89 18.81 18.46
CA VAL A 359 8.27 18.50 19.75
C VAL A 359 7.01 17.67 19.51
N ARG A 360 6.94 16.48 20.10
CA ARG A 360 5.87 15.50 19.85
C ARG A 360 5.61 14.61 21.06
N LYS A 361 4.40 14.06 21.18
CA LYS A 361 4.04 13.13 22.27
C LYS A 361 4.84 11.82 22.17
N ASN A 362 5.17 11.18 23.30
CA ASN A 362 5.65 9.79 23.32
C ASN A 362 4.50 8.78 23.09
N MET A 363 4.83 7.52 22.79
CA MET A 363 3.84 6.50 22.43
C MET A 363 2.84 6.23 23.56
N PHE A 364 3.34 6.18 24.79
CA PHE A 364 2.55 5.95 26.00
C PHE A 364 2.75 7.06 27.03
N GLY A 365 1.73 7.25 27.87
CA GLY A 365 1.73 8.24 28.94
C GLY A 365 1.51 9.68 28.46
N GLN A 366 1.97 10.62 29.28
CA GLN A 366 1.80 12.08 29.08
C GLN A 366 3.12 12.78 28.76
N THR A 367 4.17 12.02 28.44
CA THR A 367 5.50 12.58 28.19
C THR A 367 5.59 13.18 26.80
N ILE A 368 6.18 14.38 26.73
CA ILE A 368 6.56 15.04 25.49
C ILE A 368 8.03 14.70 25.20
N GLY A 369 8.28 14.18 24.00
CA GLY A 369 9.60 13.95 23.45
C GLY A 369 9.93 14.98 22.37
N LYS A 370 11.10 14.80 21.77
CA LYS A 370 11.59 15.63 20.68
C LYS A 370 12.25 14.75 19.62
N GLY A 371 12.04 15.09 18.36
CA GLY A 371 12.63 14.41 17.22
C GLY A 371 12.05 13.02 16.96
N PHE A 372 12.87 12.17 16.35
CA PHE A 372 12.48 10.83 15.92
C PHE A 372 11.77 10.03 17.03
N ALA A 373 10.71 9.33 16.63
CA ALA A 373 10.17 8.19 17.37
C ALA A 373 9.50 7.19 16.43
N PRO A 374 9.77 5.89 16.61
CA PRO A 374 9.10 4.85 15.82
C PRO A 374 7.59 4.95 16.03
N ASP A 375 6.84 4.86 14.94
CA ASP A 375 5.37 4.94 14.88
C ASP A 375 4.76 6.26 15.39
N ILE A 376 5.56 7.32 15.57
CA ILE A 376 5.07 8.65 15.97
C ILE A 376 5.59 9.74 15.04
N HIS A 377 6.91 9.86 14.93
CA HIS A 377 7.59 10.86 14.09
C HIS A 377 8.78 10.18 13.41
N CYS A 378 8.52 9.64 12.23
CA CYS A 378 9.49 8.99 11.38
C CYS A 378 9.02 9.08 9.93
N THR A 379 9.91 8.80 8.98
CA THR A 379 9.56 8.74 7.57
C THR A 379 8.46 7.72 7.30
N ASN A 380 7.53 8.08 6.42
CA ASN A 380 6.50 7.18 5.93
C ASN A 380 6.83 6.76 4.49
N GLY A 381 7.47 5.61 4.34
CA GLY A 381 7.77 5.03 3.02
C GLY A 381 6.58 4.36 2.34
N ALA A 382 5.36 4.92 2.45
CA ALA A 382 4.13 4.32 1.90
C ALA A 382 3.66 5.06 0.62
N PRO A 383 4.43 5.03 -0.48
CA PRO A 383 4.02 5.66 -1.72
C PRO A 383 2.77 4.97 -2.26
N ARG A 384 1.71 5.76 -2.45
CA ARG A 384 0.50 5.36 -3.20
C ARG A 384 0.39 6.10 -4.53
N GLU A 385 1.52 6.62 -4.99
CA GLU A 385 1.64 7.51 -6.12
C GLU A 385 2.71 7.01 -7.09
N GLY A 386 2.37 7.09 -8.38
CA GLY A 386 3.26 6.81 -9.48
C GLY A 386 2.72 7.48 -10.73
N PHE A 387 3.61 8.11 -11.48
CA PHE A 387 3.33 8.57 -12.83
C PHE A 387 3.88 7.54 -13.81
N VAL A 388 3.01 6.95 -14.61
CA VAL A 388 3.31 5.71 -15.35
C VAL A 388 2.99 5.83 -16.84
N LYS A 389 3.70 4.99 -17.58
CA LYS A 389 3.44 4.59 -18.96
C LYS A 389 2.74 3.24 -18.96
N ILE A 390 1.79 3.06 -19.87
CA ILE A 390 1.07 1.80 -20.07
C ILE A 390 1.30 1.35 -21.50
N THR A 391 1.78 0.11 -21.68
CA THR A 391 2.06 -0.46 -23.00
C THR A 391 1.35 -1.80 -23.14
N ARG A 392 0.65 -1.99 -24.26
CA ARG A 392 0.03 -3.26 -24.61
C ARG A 392 1.09 -4.35 -24.75
N ALA A 393 0.87 -5.50 -24.12
CA ALA A 393 1.80 -6.63 -24.12
C ALA A 393 1.25 -7.80 -24.93
N GLU A 394 0.04 -8.27 -24.62
CA GLU A 394 -0.55 -9.45 -25.26
C GLU A 394 -2.08 -9.33 -25.34
N ASP A 395 -2.66 -10.01 -26.33
CA ASP A 395 -4.11 -10.16 -26.46
C ASP A 395 -4.74 -10.78 -25.20
N GLY A 396 -5.92 -10.26 -24.85
CA GLY A 396 -6.70 -10.70 -23.70
C GLY A 396 -7.44 -12.03 -23.88
N GLY A 397 -7.66 -12.46 -25.12
CA GLY A 397 -8.36 -13.71 -25.45
C GLY A 397 -7.56 -14.96 -25.09
N MET A 398 -8.24 -16.10 -25.08
CA MET A 398 -7.68 -17.39 -24.66
C MET A 398 -6.38 -17.72 -25.41
N GLY A 399 -5.32 -18.03 -24.66
CA GLY A 399 -4.03 -18.39 -25.26
C GLY A 399 -3.37 -17.24 -26.03
N GLY A 400 -3.73 -15.99 -25.71
CA GLY A 400 -3.17 -14.80 -26.33
C GLY A 400 -3.69 -14.54 -27.74
N LYS A 401 -4.95 -14.89 -28.01
CA LYS A 401 -5.57 -14.72 -29.34
C LYS A 401 -6.90 -13.99 -29.24
N GLY A 402 -6.97 -12.82 -29.86
CA GLY A 402 -8.20 -12.03 -30.00
C GLY A 402 -8.70 -11.44 -28.69
N LYS A 403 -9.96 -11.00 -28.68
CA LYS A 403 -10.56 -10.31 -27.54
C LYS A 403 -10.92 -11.29 -26.42
N TRP A 404 -10.84 -10.81 -25.18
CA TRP A 404 -11.32 -11.53 -24.01
C TRP A 404 -12.81 -11.85 -24.14
N ALA A 405 -13.23 -13.08 -23.82
CA ALA A 405 -14.57 -13.58 -24.17
C ALA A 405 -15.76 -12.70 -23.71
N PRO A 406 -15.75 -12.07 -22.51
CA PRO A 406 -16.76 -11.10 -22.12
C PRO A 406 -16.88 -9.87 -23.02
N VAL A 407 -15.79 -9.43 -23.66
CA VAL A 407 -15.84 -8.33 -24.66
C VAL A 407 -16.66 -8.77 -25.86
N ASN A 408 -16.42 -9.97 -26.39
CA ASN A 408 -17.19 -10.53 -27.51
C ASN A 408 -18.68 -10.76 -27.17
N LYS A 409 -19.01 -10.83 -25.88
CA LYS A 409 -20.39 -10.94 -25.39
C LYS A 409 -21.10 -9.58 -25.22
N ASN A 410 -20.43 -8.46 -25.52
CA ASN A 410 -21.02 -7.10 -25.44
C ASN A 410 -21.54 -6.71 -24.04
N ILE A 411 -20.95 -7.30 -22.99
CA ILE A 411 -21.32 -7.07 -21.57
C ILE A 411 -20.30 -6.20 -20.83
N ARG A 412 -19.34 -5.61 -21.56
CA ARG A 412 -18.26 -4.81 -21.02
C ARG A 412 -18.47 -3.33 -21.34
N PRO A 413 -17.94 -2.40 -20.52
CA PRO A 413 -18.07 -0.97 -20.78
C PRO A 413 -17.67 -0.61 -22.20
N THR A 414 -18.47 0.22 -22.87
CA THR A 414 -18.28 0.68 -24.26
C THR A 414 -18.49 -0.36 -25.36
N TYR A 415 -18.89 -1.58 -25.01
CA TYR A 415 -19.24 -2.67 -25.91
C TYR A 415 -20.73 -3.01 -25.87
N GLU A 416 -21.54 -2.23 -25.16
CA GLU A 416 -22.95 -2.54 -24.92
C GLU A 416 -23.74 -2.59 -26.23
N ASP A 417 -24.35 -3.75 -26.49
CA ASP A 417 -25.29 -3.91 -27.60
C ASP A 417 -26.65 -3.27 -27.29
N ARG A 418 -27.59 -3.36 -28.25
CA ARG A 418 -28.94 -2.81 -28.08
C ARG A 418 -29.66 -3.42 -26.87
N LYS A 419 -29.46 -4.71 -26.58
CA LYS A 419 -30.12 -5.40 -25.46
C LYS A 419 -29.55 -4.94 -24.13
N MET A 420 -28.22 -4.85 -24.00
CA MET A 420 -27.55 -4.35 -22.80
C MET A 420 -27.94 -2.89 -22.53
N LYS A 421 -27.98 -2.03 -23.57
CA LYS A 421 -28.45 -0.65 -23.43
C LYS A 421 -29.92 -0.57 -22.98
N ALA A 422 -30.79 -1.48 -23.43
CA ALA A 422 -32.16 -1.56 -22.96
C ALA A 422 -32.22 -2.02 -21.48
N PHE A 423 -31.42 -3.00 -21.09
CA PHE A 423 -31.32 -3.48 -19.71
C PHE A 423 -30.88 -2.37 -18.74
N LEU A 424 -29.81 -1.65 -19.08
CA LEU A 424 -29.29 -0.55 -18.26
C LEU A 424 -30.30 0.60 -18.09
N LYS A 425 -31.21 0.78 -19.05
CA LYS A 425 -32.32 1.75 -18.98
C LYS A 425 -33.58 1.23 -18.27
N GLY A 426 -33.55 0.00 -17.74
CA GLY A 426 -34.72 -0.64 -17.12
C GLY A 426 -35.80 -1.10 -18.12
N GLY A 427 -35.49 -1.19 -19.41
CA GLY A 427 -36.46 -1.46 -20.49
C GLY A 427 -37.06 -2.86 -20.51
N PHE A 428 -36.62 -3.77 -19.64
CA PHE A 428 -37.19 -5.12 -19.48
C PHE A 428 -38.14 -5.24 -18.28
N ILE A 429 -38.34 -4.15 -17.53
CA ILE A 429 -39.27 -4.13 -16.40
C ILE A 429 -40.61 -3.55 -16.89
N ARG A 430 -41.68 -4.31 -16.72
CA ARG A 430 -43.05 -3.82 -16.90
C ARG A 430 -43.60 -3.42 -15.54
N ILE A 431 -43.66 -2.12 -15.26
CA ILE A 431 -44.33 -1.61 -14.06
C ILE A 431 -45.84 -1.76 -14.29
N LYS A 432 -46.49 -2.69 -13.57
CA LYS A 432 -47.95 -2.68 -13.45
C LYS A 432 -48.33 -1.51 -12.55
N LYS A 433 -49.16 -0.61 -13.07
CA LYS A 433 -49.84 0.40 -12.25
C LYS A 433 -50.93 -0.25 -11.43
#